data_AF-A0A5N9B2M7-F1
#
_entry.id   AF-A0A5N9B2M7-F1
#
_cell.length_a   1.000
_cell.length_b   1.000
_cell.length_c   1.000
_cell.angle_alpha   90.00
_cell.angle_beta   90.00
_cell.angle_gamma   90.00
#
_symmetry.space_group_name_H-M   'P 1'
#
loop_
_entity.id
_entity.type
_entity.pdbx_description
1 polymer ?
#
loop_
_entity_poly.entity_id
_entity_poly.type
_entity_poly.pdbx_seq_one_letter_code
_entity_poly.pdbx_strand_id
1 'polypeptide(L)'
;NKKIPGLKKNEYVDTDIKIVEQKKPLGLGNAIYLAKDHILDDSFGIILPDDLILDRNSSINKMKSIYLKYKINILFGKYVSQDLIQSFGIIETGLRYENLYLTVNKLLEKPNPEDTNSNLSILGRYYLNIKIFDYLHDLEPGHGGEIQLTDALSKMLSDDKFIVVESESNHFDVGNLKGLELAEIYLNNHPL
;
A
#
# COMPACT_ATOMS: atom_id res chain seq x y z
N ASN A 1 3.28 -15.96 26.40
CA ASN A 1 4.54 -16.07 25.62
C ASN A 1 4.32 -16.83 24.32
N LYS A 2 3.62 -16.24 23.33
CA LYS A 2 3.46 -16.86 22.00
C LYS A 2 4.69 -16.50 21.15
N LYS A 3 5.31 -17.50 20.52
CA LYS A 3 6.42 -17.32 19.57
C LYS A 3 5.80 -16.91 18.23
N ILE A 4 6.13 -15.73 17.74
CA ILE A 4 5.77 -15.35 16.36
C ILE A 4 6.71 -16.15 15.43
N PRO A 5 6.21 -16.94 14.47
CA PRO A 5 7.06 -17.66 13.52
C PRO A 5 7.95 -16.68 12.73
N GLY A 6 9.26 -16.90 12.76
CA GLY A 6 10.25 -16.10 12.03
C GLY A 6 11.05 -15.10 12.87
N LEU A 7 10.62 -14.78 14.10
CA LEU A 7 11.39 -13.97 15.05
C LEU A 7 11.85 -14.84 16.21
N LYS A 8 13.16 -15.03 16.38
CA LYS A 8 13.66 -15.63 17.62
C LYS A 8 13.36 -14.66 18.77
N LYS A 9 12.92 -15.22 19.89
CA LYS A 9 12.63 -14.47 21.12
C LYS A 9 13.85 -13.58 21.46
N ASN A 10 13.65 -12.26 21.52
CA ASN A 10 14.66 -11.23 21.83
C ASN A 10 15.70 -10.90 20.74
N GLU A 11 15.48 -11.23 19.47
CA GLU A 11 16.27 -10.60 18.38
C GLU A 11 15.76 -9.17 18.16
N TYR A 12 16.41 -8.20 18.81
CA TYR A 12 16.33 -6.80 18.39
C TYR A 12 17.11 -6.68 17.09
N VAL A 13 16.42 -6.38 15.99
CA VAL A 13 17.09 -5.92 14.79
C VAL A 13 17.49 -4.47 15.08
N ASP A 14 18.79 -4.17 15.04
CA ASP A 14 19.28 -2.80 15.13
C ASP A 14 18.60 -2.00 14.01
N THR A 15 17.65 -1.15 14.38
CA THR A 15 16.76 -0.46 13.44
C THR A 15 16.90 1.03 13.71
N ASP A 16 17.39 1.77 12.72
CA ASP A 16 17.39 3.24 12.77
C ASP A 16 15.95 3.73 12.57
N ILE A 17 15.41 4.43 13.57
CA ILE A 17 14.04 4.96 13.55
C ILE A 17 14.12 6.48 13.53
N LYS A 18 13.60 7.07 12.45
CA LYS A 18 13.40 8.52 12.35
C LYS A 18 11.91 8.82 12.43
N ILE A 19 11.56 9.82 13.22
CA ILE A 19 10.17 10.25 13.41
C ILE A 19 10.02 11.61 12.76
N VAL A 20 9.00 11.74 11.93
CA VAL A 20 8.60 13.00 11.30
C VAL A 20 7.18 13.33 11.74
N GLU A 21 6.98 14.55 12.22
CA GLU A 21 5.68 14.98 12.72
C GLU A 21 4.84 15.60 11.61
N GLN A 22 3.65 15.02 11.37
CA GLN A 22 2.63 15.64 10.55
C GLN A 22 1.76 16.57 11.43
N LYS A 23 2.03 17.88 11.37
CA LYS A 23 1.38 18.89 12.24
C LYS A 23 -0.12 19.09 12.00
N LYS A 24 -0.62 18.73 10.82
CA LYS A 24 -2.02 18.86 10.42
C LYS A 24 -2.43 17.60 9.65
N PRO A 25 -3.65 17.07 9.84
CA PRO A 25 -4.11 15.88 9.12
C PRO A 25 -4.43 16.24 7.67
N LEU A 26 -3.39 16.31 6.83
CA LEU A 26 -3.50 16.69 5.42
C LEU A 26 -3.50 15.47 4.48
N GLY A 27 -3.81 14.28 5.00
CA GLY A 27 -3.84 13.04 4.23
C GLY A 27 -2.51 12.27 4.17
N LEU A 28 -2.61 11.04 3.66
CA LEU A 28 -1.50 10.09 3.54
C LEU A 28 -0.37 10.60 2.64
N GLY A 29 -0.72 11.23 1.51
CA GLY A 29 0.27 11.76 0.58
C GLY A 29 1.14 12.83 1.23
N ASN A 30 0.56 13.71 2.06
CA ASN A 30 1.33 14.69 2.82
C ASN A 30 2.22 14.01 3.87
N ALA A 31 1.71 13.00 4.59
CA ALA A 31 2.50 12.27 5.58
C ALA A 31 3.75 11.62 4.96
N ILE A 32 3.59 11.03 3.77
CA ILE A 32 4.71 10.45 3.00
C ILE A 32 5.68 11.55 2.54
N TYR A 33 5.16 12.66 1.99
CA TYR A 33 5.98 13.76 1.49
C TYR A 33 6.90 14.35 2.58
N LEU A 34 6.41 14.48 3.81
CA LEU A 34 7.20 14.97 4.94
C LEU A 34 8.43 14.09 5.24
N ALA A 35 8.40 12.81 4.89
CA ALA A 35 9.51 11.88 5.08
C ALA A 35 10.59 11.95 3.98
N LYS A 36 10.40 12.75 2.91
CA LYS A 36 11.27 12.75 1.72
C LYS A 36 12.76 12.92 2.04
N ASP A 37 13.11 13.81 2.96
CA ASP A 37 14.50 14.16 3.28
C ASP A 37 15.20 13.07 4.12
N HIS A 38 14.45 12.05 4.54
CA HIS A 38 14.96 10.90 5.30
C HIS A 38 15.09 9.63 4.45
N ILE A 39 14.60 9.64 3.21
CA ILE A 39 14.76 8.53 2.26
C ILE A 39 16.11 8.69 1.56
N LEU A 40 17.02 7.74 1.80
CA LEU A 40 18.39 7.79 1.28
C LEU A 40 18.56 7.04 -0.06
N ASP A 41 17.69 6.06 -0.32
CA ASP A 41 17.74 5.21 -1.51
C ASP A 41 16.90 5.79 -2.66
N ASP A 42 17.08 5.23 -3.87
CA ASP A 42 16.29 5.56 -5.07
C ASP A 42 14.84 5.03 -5.02
N SER A 43 14.50 4.27 -3.98
CA SER A 43 13.23 3.60 -3.78
C SER A 43 12.97 3.26 -2.32
N PHE A 44 11.70 3.12 -1.96
CA PHE A 44 11.30 2.84 -0.58
C PHE A 44 9.97 2.09 -0.50
N GLY A 45 9.77 1.41 0.63
CA GLY A 45 8.53 0.73 0.96
C GLY A 45 7.65 1.59 1.86
N ILE A 46 6.33 1.55 1.63
CA ILE A 46 5.33 2.17 2.50
C ILE A 46 4.47 1.06 3.10
N ILE A 47 4.24 1.15 4.41
CA ILE A 47 3.43 0.19 5.18
C ILE A 47 2.40 0.99 5.97
N LEU A 48 1.12 0.79 5.65
CA LEU A 48 0.01 1.31 6.45
C LEU A 48 -0.31 0.29 7.55
N PRO A 49 -0.21 0.66 8.84
CA PRO A 49 -0.33 -0.27 9.96
C PRO A 49 -1.77 -0.68 10.28
N ASP A 50 -2.75 0.10 9.83
CA ASP A 50 -4.18 -0.19 9.85
C ASP A 50 -4.57 -1.33 8.90
N ASP A 51 -3.80 -1.55 7.84
CA ASP A 51 -3.91 -2.78 7.03
C ASP A 51 -3.13 -3.94 7.66
N LEU A 52 -3.82 -4.69 8.52
CA LEU A 52 -3.31 -5.93 9.10
C LEU A 52 -3.30 -7.03 8.05
N ILE A 53 -2.15 -7.23 7.42
CA ILE A 53 -1.91 -8.27 6.42
C ILE A 53 -1.13 -9.40 7.09
N LEU A 54 -1.80 -10.55 7.27
CA LEU A 54 -1.20 -11.76 7.83
C LEU A 54 -0.48 -12.54 6.73
N ASP A 55 0.69 -12.05 6.36
CA ASP A 55 1.54 -12.67 5.34
C ASP A 55 2.78 -13.33 5.97
N ARG A 56 2.91 -14.64 5.77
CA ARG A 56 4.07 -15.42 6.25
C ARG A 56 5.33 -15.20 5.39
N ASN A 57 5.18 -14.71 4.16
CA ASN A 57 6.27 -14.55 3.19
C ASN A 57 6.76 -13.10 3.06
N SER A 58 6.24 -12.17 3.87
CA SER A 58 6.56 -10.75 3.86
C SER A 58 6.35 -10.07 2.49
N SER A 59 5.14 -9.56 2.29
CA SER A 59 4.70 -8.92 1.05
C SER A 59 5.64 -7.79 0.62
N ILE A 60 6.09 -6.97 1.57
CA ILE A 60 7.02 -5.87 1.30
C ILE A 60 8.40 -6.35 0.83
N ASN A 61 8.90 -7.48 1.35
CA ASN A 61 10.18 -8.07 0.89
C ASN A 61 10.06 -8.67 -0.51
N LYS A 62 8.91 -9.30 -0.82
CA LYS A 62 8.59 -9.77 -2.17
C LYS A 62 8.55 -8.60 -3.16
N MET A 63 7.85 -7.52 -2.80
CA MET A 63 7.78 -6.30 -3.62
C MET A 63 9.17 -5.69 -3.82
N LYS A 64 9.96 -5.53 -2.76
CA LYS A 64 11.37 -5.08 -2.85
C LYS A 64 12.17 -5.91 -3.86
N SER A 65 12.08 -7.23 -3.79
CA SER A 65 12.82 -8.13 -4.69
C SER A 65 12.42 -7.95 -6.16
N ILE A 66 11.12 -7.75 -6.43
CA ILE A 66 10.61 -7.47 -7.77
C ILE A 66 11.10 -6.10 -8.24
N TYR A 67 11.08 -5.07 -7.38
CA TYR A 67 11.57 -3.73 -7.73
C TYR A 67 13.06 -3.75 -8.06
N LEU A 68 13.88 -4.43 -7.26
CA LEU A 68 15.32 -4.53 -7.53
C LEU A 68 15.63 -5.22 -8.87
N LYS A 69 14.77 -6.14 -9.31
CA LYS A 69 14.91 -6.84 -10.59
C LYS A 69 14.46 -6.01 -11.79
N TYR A 70 13.31 -5.33 -11.68
CA TYR A 70 12.63 -4.72 -12.83
C TYR A 70 12.59 -3.18 -12.80
N LYS A 71 12.97 -2.57 -11.67
CA LYS A 71 12.91 -1.12 -11.41
C LYS A 71 11.56 -0.49 -11.78
N ILE A 72 10.48 -1.19 -11.41
CA ILE A 72 9.08 -0.83 -11.68
C ILE A 72 8.35 -0.60 -10.36
N ASN A 73 7.47 0.41 -10.30
CA ASN A 73 6.68 0.68 -9.09
C ASN A 73 5.68 -0.45 -8.82
N ILE A 74 5.46 -0.76 -7.55
CA ILE A 74 4.67 -1.94 -7.15
C ILE A 74 3.62 -1.53 -6.14
N LEU A 75 2.38 -1.86 -6.48
CA LEU A 75 1.24 -1.81 -5.58
C LEU A 75 0.94 -3.22 -5.08
N PHE A 76 0.42 -3.32 -3.86
CA PHE A 76 -0.16 -4.55 -3.35
C PHE A 76 -1.67 -4.44 -3.43
N GLY A 77 -2.36 -5.45 -3.95
CA GLY A 77 -3.79 -5.36 -4.17
C GLY A 77 -4.56 -6.62 -3.84
N LYS A 78 -5.86 -6.47 -3.60
CA LYS A 78 -6.77 -7.57 -3.32
C LYS A 78 -8.15 -7.29 -3.90
N TYR A 79 -8.77 -8.31 -4.48
CA TYR A 79 -10.15 -8.21 -4.92
C TYR A 79 -11.10 -8.05 -3.73
N VAL A 80 -11.98 -7.04 -3.79
CA VAL A 80 -12.99 -6.75 -2.77
C VAL A 80 -14.40 -6.93 -3.33
N SER A 81 -15.39 -7.02 -2.44
CA SER A 81 -16.79 -6.99 -2.84
C SER A 81 -17.19 -5.60 -3.34
N GLN A 82 -18.23 -5.54 -4.18
CA GLN A 82 -18.68 -4.31 -4.84
C GLN A 82 -19.07 -3.20 -3.84
N ASP A 83 -19.65 -3.58 -2.70
CA ASP A 83 -20.04 -2.68 -1.61
C ASP A 83 -18.84 -2.01 -0.90
N LEU A 84 -17.63 -2.52 -1.10
CA LEU A 84 -16.41 -1.97 -0.53
C LEU A 84 -15.65 -1.05 -1.48
N ILE A 85 -16.05 -0.92 -2.76
CA ILE A 85 -15.31 -0.15 -3.77
C ILE A 85 -15.05 1.30 -3.33
N GLN A 86 -16.04 1.97 -2.76
CA GLN A 86 -15.95 3.36 -2.28
C GLN A 86 -15.04 3.53 -1.04
N SER A 87 -14.56 2.44 -0.44
CA SER A 87 -13.69 2.48 0.74
C SER A 87 -12.21 2.48 0.40
N PHE A 88 -11.83 2.16 -0.84
CA PHE A 88 -10.44 1.91 -1.23
C PHE A 88 -10.03 2.70 -2.48
N GLY A 89 -8.71 2.83 -2.68
CA GLY A 89 -8.16 3.08 -4.00
C GLY A 89 -8.37 1.85 -4.90
N ILE A 90 -8.86 2.03 -6.12
CA ILE A 90 -9.14 0.96 -7.07
C ILE A 90 -8.15 0.98 -8.24
N ILE A 91 -7.72 -0.23 -8.61
CA ILE A 91 -6.77 -0.50 -9.68
C ILE A 91 -7.54 -1.05 -10.89
N GLU A 92 -7.43 -0.38 -12.03
CA GLU A 92 -7.77 -1.01 -13.31
C GLU A 92 -6.49 -1.52 -13.97
N THR A 93 -6.50 -2.79 -14.35
CA THR A 93 -5.32 -3.49 -14.84
C THR A 93 -5.30 -3.57 -16.37
N GLY A 94 -4.08 -3.75 -16.90
CA GLY A 94 -3.83 -3.91 -18.32
C GLY A 94 -3.28 -5.28 -18.70
N LEU A 95 -2.41 -5.28 -19.70
CA LEU A 95 -1.69 -6.46 -20.13
C LEU A 95 -0.73 -6.94 -19.04
N ARG A 96 -0.29 -8.20 -19.12
CA ARG A 96 0.70 -8.72 -18.19
C ARG A 96 2.10 -8.20 -18.54
N TYR A 97 2.80 -7.65 -17.56
CA TYR A 97 4.22 -7.39 -17.60
C TYR A 97 5.00 -8.70 -17.40
N GLU A 98 5.94 -8.99 -18.31
CA GLU A 98 6.74 -10.23 -18.31
C GLU A 98 5.89 -11.53 -18.28
N ASN A 99 4.63 -11.47 -18.76
CA ASN A 99 3.63 -12.54 -18.62
C ASN A 99 3.31 -12.96 -17.18
N LEU A 100 3.80 -12.25 -16.17
CA LEU A 100 3.71 -12.62 -14.75
C LEU A 100 2.79 -11.69 -13.96
N TYR A 101 2.99 -10.37 -14.09
CA TYR A 101 2.33 -9.37 -13.23
C TYR A 101 1.32 -8.55 -14.01
N LEU A 102 0.20 -8.19 -13.41
CA LEU A 102 -0.76 -7.28 -14.04
C LEU A 102 -0.19 -5.85 -14.03
N THR A 103 -0.17 -5.17 -15.17
CA THR A 103 0.14 -3.73 -15.20
C THR A 103 -1.02 -2.93 -14.63
N VAL A 104 -0.73 -1.78 -14.06
CA VAL A 104 -1.72 -0.81 -13.64
C VAL A 104 -1.92 0.20 -14.78
N ASN A 105 -3.16 0.34 -15.24
CA ASN A 105 -3.52 1.29 -16.30
C ASN A 105 -4.24 2.52 -15.76
N LYS A 106 -4.98 2.38 -14.66
CA LYS A 106 -5.72 3.45 -14.03
C LYS A 106 -5.76 3.24 -12.52
N LEU A 107 -5.68 4.34 -11.78
CA LEU A 107 -5.86 4.40 -10.33
C LEU A 107 -6.94 5.42 -10.00
N LEU A 108 -7.85 5.03 -9.13
CA LEU A 108 -9.01 5.82 -8.72
C LEU A 108 -9.08 5.83 -7.19
N GLU A 109 -9.09 7.00 -6.56
CA GLU A 109 -9.30 7.11 -5.11
C GLU A 109 -10.80 7.07 -4.80
N LYS A 110 -11.23 6.03 -4.07
CA LYS A 110 -12.61 5.87 -3.57
C LYS A 110 -13.68 6.19 -4.63
N PRO A 111 -13.60 5.57 -5.83
CA PRO A 111 -14.53 5.87 -6.92
C PRO A 111 -15.95 5.43 -6.56
N ASN A 112 -16.95 5.99 -7.24
CA ASN A 112 -18.26 5.37 -7.22
C ASN A 112 -18.22 4.05 -8.00
N PRO A 113 -19.07 3.06 -7.66
CA PRO A 113 -19.09 1.77 -8.36
C PRO A 113 -19.30 1.90 -9.87
N GLU A 114 -20.00 2.93 -10.33
CA GLU A 114 -20.22 3.23 -11.75
C GLU A 114 -18.99 3.81 -12.48
N ASP A 115 -17.99 4.32 -11.76
CA ASP A 115 -16.80 4.97 -12.34
C ASP A 115 -15.71 3.96 -12.75
N THR A 116 -15.88 2.68 -12.39
CA THR A 116 -14.93 1.61 -12.67
C THR A 116 -15.60 0.26 -12.88
N ASN A 117 -15.01 -0.56 -13.75
CA ASN A 117 -15.42 -1.96 -13.93
C ASN A 117 -14.53 -2.93 -13.14
N SER A 118 -13.63 -2.42 -12.30
CA SER A 118 -12.71 -3.22 -11.48
C SER A 118 -13.13 -3.19 -10.01
N ASN A 119 -12.81 -4.28 -9.31
CA ASN A 119 -12.92 -4.39 -7.86
C ASN A 119 -11.57 -4.79 -7.23
N LEU A 120 -10.46 -4.58 -7.93
CA LEU A 120 -9.12 -4.78 -7.40
C LEU A 120 -8.72 -3.55 -6.57
N SER A 121 -8.78 -3.66 -5.25
CA SER A 121 -8.38 -2.60 -4.34
C SER A 121 -6.86 -2.53 -4.16
N ILE A 122 -6.35 -1.35 -3.81
CA ILE A 122 -5.02 -1.14 -3.25
C ILE A 122 -5.07 -1.48 -1.76
N LEU A 123 -4.12 -2.28 -1.31
CA LEU A 123 -3.82 -2.47 0.11
C LEU A 123 -2.61 -1.61 0.49
N GLY A 124 -2.49 -1.30 1.77
CA GLY A 124 -1.49 -0.43 2.40
C GLY A 124 -0.06 -0.95 2.39
N ARG A 125 0.39 -1.53 1.27
CA ARG A 125 1.77 -1.88 0.98
C ARG A 125 2.11 -1.33 -0.40
N TYR A 126 3.14 -0.51 -0.45
CA TYR A 126 3.65 0.10 -1.67
C TYR A 126 5.16 -0.08 -1.72
N TYR A 127 5.71 -0.21 -2.93
CA TYR A 127 7.16 -0.11 -3.13
C TYR A 127 7.41 0.77 -4.34
N LEU A 128 7.90 1.98 -4.09
CA LEU A 128 7.87 3.09 -5.04
C LEU A 128 9.27 3.65 -5.28
N ASN A 129 9.47 4.23 -6.46
CA ASN A 129 10.58 5.10 -6.75
C ASN A 129 10.40 6.47 -6.07
N ILE A 130 11.49 7.13 -5.68
CA ILE A 130 11.46 8.47 -5.05
C ILE A 130 10.81 9.57 -5.88
N LYS A 131 10.70 9.42 -7.21
CA LYS A 131 9.97 10.35 -8.09
C LYS A 131 8.56 10.64 -7.61
N ILE A 132 7.93 9.75 -6.83
CA ILE A 132 6.61 10.00 -6.23
C ILE A 132 6.55 11.32 -5.44
N PHE A 133 7.68 11.77 -4.86
CA PHE A 133 7.74 13.04 -4.13
C PHE A 133 7.51 14.25 -5.03
N ASP A 134 7.90 14.19 -6.31
CA ASP A 134 7.65 15.26 -7.27
C ASP A 134 6.13 15.40 -7.52
N TYR A 135 5.43 14.27 -7.67
CA TYR A 135 3.97 14.26 -7.84
C TYR A 135 3.20 14.64 -6.58
N LEU A 136 3.79 14.44 -5.40
CA LEU A 136 3.21 14.85 -4.12
C LEU A 136 3.43 16.34 -3.80
N HIS A 137 4.52 16.94 -4.30
CA HIS A 137 4.85 18.35 -4.02
C HIS A 137 3.78 19.32 -4.54
N ASP A 138 3.34 19.10 -5.77
CA ASP A 138 2.37 19.98 -6.47
C ASP A 138 0.95 19.39 -6.48
N LEU A 139 0.66 18.44 -5.59
CA LEU A 139 -0.66 17.82 -5.53
C LEU A 139 -1.65 18.74 -4.80
N GLU A 140 -2.72 19.09 -5.47
CA GLU A 140 -3.86 19.72 -4.82
C GLU A 140 -4.66 18.69 -4.00
N PRO A 141 -5.34 19.10 -2.91
CA PRO A 141 -6.18 18.20 -2.15
C PRO A 141 -7.31 17.58 -2.98
N GLY A 142 -7.48 16.27 -2.85
CA GLY A 142 -8.49 15.47 -3.54
C GLY A 142 -9.66 15.08 -2.64
N HIS A 143 -9.97 13.79 -2.58
CA HIS A 143 -11.05 13.27 -1.75
C HIS A 143 -10.87 13.69 -0.28
N GLY A 144 -11.95 14.21 0.33
CA GLY A 144 -11.95 14.65 1.73
C GLY A 144 -11.17 15.94 2.00
N GLY A 145 -10.67 16.64 0.98
CA GLY A 145 -9.81 17.81 1.17
C GLY A 145 -8.39 17.44 1.63
N GLU A 146 -7.97 16.22 1.36
CA GLU A 146 -6.67 15.66 1.76
C GLU A 146 -5.76 15.40 0.55
N ILE A 147 -4.45 15.41 0.78
CA ILE A 147 -3.44 14.99 -0.19
C ILE A 147 -3.44 13.47 -0.25
N GLN A 148 -4.05 12.91 -1.29
CA GLN A 148 -4.19 11.47 -1.46
C GLN A 148 -3.00 10.88 -2.22
N LEU A 149 -2.43 9.78 -1.70
CA LEU A 149 -1.35 9.08 -2.39
C LEU A 149 -1.82 8.55 -3.75
N THR A 150 -3.04 8.02 -3.82
CA THR A 150 -3.62 7.46 -5.06
C THR A 150 -3.68 8.49 -6.19
N ASP A 151 -3.98 9.76 -5.89
CA ASP A 151 -4.01 10.83 -6.88
C ASP A 151 -2.60 11.13 -7.44
N ALA A 152 -1.57 11.15 -6.57
CA ALA A 152 -0.18 11.29 -7.00
C ALA A 152 0.28 10.10 -7.85
N LEU A 153 -0.05 8.87 -7.44
CA LEU A 153 0.24 7.66 -8.21
C LEU A 153 -0.46 7.70 -9.57
N SER A 154 -1.71 8.15 -9.62
CA SER A 154 -2.49 8.28 -10.85
C SER A 154 -1.84 9.26 -11.84
N LYS A 155 -1.32 10.39 -11.35
CA LYS A 155 -0.51 11.31 -12.17
C LYS A 155 0.80 10.67 -12.62
N MET A 156 1.50 9.97 -11.73
CA MET A 156 2.78 9.32 -12.03
C MET A 156 2.67 8.20 -13.08
N LEU A 157 1.49 7.58 -13.25
CA LEU A 157 1.25 6.55 -14.27
C LEU A 157 1.52 7.01 -15.71
N SER A 158 1.47 8.32 -16.00
CA SER A 158 1.78 8.82 -17.36
C SER A 158 3.25 8.70 -17.70
N ASP A 159 4.13 8.74 -16.70
CA ASP A 159 5.57 8.88 -16.88
C ASP A 159 6.34 7.62 -16.44
N ASP A 160 5.75 6.81 -15.57
CA ASP A 160 6.36 5.58 -15.06
C ASP A 160 5.38 4.39 -15.08
N LYS A 161 5.96 3.19 -15.09
CA LYS A 161 5.19 1.93 -15.08
C LYS A 161 4.93 1.45 -13.67
N PHE A 162 3.78 0.79 -13.53
CA PHE A 162 3.31 0.20 -12.29
C PHE A 162 2.81 -1.21 -12.55
N ILE A 163 3.05 -2.10 -11.59
CA ILE A 163 2.42 -3.42 -11.52
C ILE A 163 1.72 -3.58 -10.19
N VAL A 164 0.76 -4.49 -10.15
CA VAL A 164 0.12 -4.93 -8.91
C VAL A 164 0.54 -6.36 -8.59
N VAL A 165 0.97 -6.57 -7.35
CA VAL A 165 1.13 -7.89 -6.74
C VAL A 165 -0.14 -8.20 -5.99
N GLU A 166 -0.85 -9.24 -6.45
CA GLU A 166 -2.07 -9.70 -5.79
C GLU A 166 -1.75 -10.37 -4.45
N SER A 167 -2.56 -10.05 -3.45
CA SER A 167 -2.50 -10.62 -2.11
C SER A 167 -3.33 -11.90 -2.01
N GLU A 168 -2.66 -13.00 -1.71
CA GLU A 168 -3.30 -14.24 -1.26
C GLU A 168 -3.48 -14.27 0.28
N SER A 169 -3.04 -13.21 0.97
CA SER A 169 -3.01 -13.15 2.42
C SER A 169 -4.36 -12.75 3.02
N ASN A 170 -4.57 -13.18 4.27
CA ASN A 170 -5.64 -12.63 5.09
C ASN A 170 -5.32 -11.17 5.39
N HIS A 171 -6.32 -10.33 5.19
CA HIS A 171 -6.24 -8.88 5.34
C HIS A 171 -7.45 -8.43 6.14
N PHE A 172 -7.19 -7.56 7.11
CA PHE A 172 -8.19 -6.93 7.95
C PHE A 172 -7.86 -5.45 8.05
N ASP A 173 -8.82 -4.59 7.72
CA ASP A 173 -8.74 -3.15 7.98
C ASP A 173 -9.03 -2.91 9.46
N VAL A 174 -7.98 -2.79 10.28
CA VAL A 174 -8.10 -2.53 11.72
C VAL A 174 -8.20 -1.04 12.04
N GLY A 175 -8.30 -0.17 11.02
CA GLY A 175 -8.64 1.24 11.18
C GLY A 175 -10.10 1.47 11.60
N ASN A 176 -10.96 0.45 11.45
CA ASN A 176 -12.35 0.46 11.90
C ASN A 176 -12.66 -0.67 12.90
N LEU A 177 -13.68 -0.47 13.75
CA LEU A 177 -14.04 -1.40 14.81
C LEU A 177 -14.39 -2.81 14.28
N LYS A 178 -15.15 -2.89 13.18
CA LYS A 178 -15.58 -4.16 12.60
C LYS A 178 -14.38 -4.98 12.11
N GLY A 179 -13.42 -4.36 11.44
CA GLY A 179 -12.23 -5.06 10.98
C GLY A 179 -11.30 -5.45 12.13
N LEU A 180 -11.21 -4.65 13.20
CA LEU A 180 -10.53 -5.04 14.44
C LEU A 180 -11.17 -6.28 15.08
N GLU A 181 -12.50 -6.32 15.21
CA GLU A 181 -13.23 -7.48 15.74
C GLU A 181 -12.99 -8.74 14.90
N LEU A 182 -13.05 -8.62 13.57
CA LEU A 182 -12.79 -9.73 12.65
C LEU A 182 -11.34 -10.24 12.75
N ALA A 183 -10.38 -9.33 12.89
CA ALA A 183 -8.98 -9.68 13.09
C ALA A 183 -8.78 -10.47 14.40
N GLU A 184 -9.41 -10.03 15.50
CA GLU A 184 -9.34 -10.71 16.79
C GLU A 184 -9.95 -12.11 16.72
N ILE A 185 -11.16 -12.25 16.15
CA ILE A 185 -11.81 -13.56 15.95
C ILE A 185 -10.91 -14.48 15.11
N TYR A 186 -10.32 -13.95 14.04
CA TYR A 186 -9.44 -14.75 13.19
C TYR A 186 -8.21 -15.24 13.94
N LEU A 187 -7.50 -14.35 14.65
CA LEU A 187 -6.28 -14.66 15.40
C LEU A 187 -6.53 -15.60 16.60
N ASN A 188 -7.71 -15.54 17.20
CA ASN A 188 -8.10 -16.47 18.25
C ASN A 188 -8.27 -17.90 17.71
N ASN A 189 -8.77 -18.05 16.48
CA ASN A 189 -8.93 -19.35 15.82
C ASN A 189 -7.67 -19.82 15.08
N HIS A 190 -6.75 -18.90 14.74
CA HIS A 190 -5.51 -19.16 14.00
C HIS A 190 -4.32 -18.51 14.72
N PRO A 191 -3.91 -19.04 15.89
CA PRO A 191 -2.78 -18.48 16.62
C PRO A 191 -1.50 -18.54 15.76
N LEU A 192 -0.78 -17.41 15.74
CA LEU A 192 0.52 -17.25 15.07
C LEU A 192 1.53 -18.28 15.57
#